data_AF-A0A2E7KSA2-F1
#
_entry.id   AF-A0A2E7KSA2-F1
#
_cell.length_a   1.000
_cell.length_b   1.000
_cell.length_c   1.000
_cell.angle_alpha   90.00
_cell.angle_beta   90.00
_cell.angle_gamma   90.00
#
_symmetry.space_group_name_H-M   'P 1'
#
loop_
_entity.id
_entity.type
_entity.pdbx_description
1 polymer ?
#
loop_
_entity_poly.entity_id
_entity_poly.type
_entity_poly.pdbx_seq_one_letter_code
_entity_poly.pdbx_strand_id
1 'polypeptide(L)'
;MDNLDSPSARIDAEIALQKGKVSSLALVCAFASIASAAWYMWPALNNESIAIFNRLGPVGLLLASSLLLQDFVEPDARARGRLGAAGSLSWPAIAILGIDIFNTQGTEQIGHLLMFVVSAACLFTSREYLRGSLDAQRFRGIMTLGGLTIGGAILLSSNPEQNSMIVGALILGSAGLLVMKDLFGGDFDRAERKRFGRTLDALETRILNLQAQGASLDQASSLCRNASDVGYKDPELGFSILAQAEEDIERTLALAEDI
;
A
#
# COMPACT_ATOMS: atom_id res chain seq x y z
N MET A 1 -26.78 7.50 -31.11
CA MET A 1 -25.72 6.67 -31.72
C MET A 1 -24.45 7.20 -31.13
N ASP A 2 -24.10 6.62 -30.00
CA ASP A 2 -23.21 7.22 -29.03
C ASP A 2 -21.77 7.10 -29.50
N ASN A 3 -21.01 8.16 -29.26
CA ASN A 3 -19.66 8.38 -29.73
C ASN A 3 -18.68 7.39 -29.06
N LEU A 4 -18.61 6.17 -29.60
CA LEU A 4 -17.69 5.11 -29.18
C LEU A 4 -16.21 5.40 -29.52
N ASP A 5 -15.92 6.55 -30.14
CA ASP A 5 -14.57 6.98 -30.55
C ASP A 5 -14.03 8.19 -29.76
N SER A 6 -14.65 8.55 -28.62
CA SER A 6 -14.08 9.61 -27.77
C SER A 6 -12.78 9.12 -27.10
N PRO A 7 -11.76 9.99 -26.94
CA PRO A 7 -10.54 9.65 -26.21
C PRO A 7 -10.80 9.12 -24.80
N SER A 8 -11.84 9.63 -24.13
CA SER A 8 -12.29 9.14 -22.81
C SER A 8 -12.76 7.69 -22.83
N ALA A 9 -13.57 7.30 -23.83
CA ALA A 9 -14.06 5.92 -23.95
C ALA A 9 -12.92 4.92 -24.19
N ARG A 10 -11.88 5.31 -24.93
CA ARG A 10 -10.68 4.48 -25.16
C ARG A 10 -9.85 4.32 -23.88
N ILE A 11 -9.71 5.38 -23.08
CA ILE A 11 -9.02 5.34 -21.79
C ILE A 11 -9.79 4.43 -20.82
N ASP A 12 -11.10 4.58 -20.72
CA ASP A 12 -11.95 3.76 -19.85
C ASP A 12 -11.91 2.28 -20.24
N ALA A 13 -11.90 1.97 -21.54
CA ALA A 13 -11.77 0.60 -22.04
C ALA A 13 -10.41 -0.01 -21.67
N GLU A 14 -9.31 0.74 -21.80
CA GLU A 14 -7.97 0.28 -21.44
C GLU A 14 -7.84 0.07 -19.92
N ILE A 15 -8.38 0.98 -19.11
CA ILE A 15 -8.43 0.84 -17.64
C ILE A 15 -9.22 -0.43 -17.27
N ALA A 16 -10.38 -0.67 -17.89
CA ALA A 16 -11.18 -1.86 -17.63
C ALA A 16 -10.43 -3.15 -18.00
N LEU A 17 -9.71 -3.15 -19.12
CA LEU A 17 -8.91 -4.29 -19.57
C LEU A 17 -7.73 -4.57 -18.62
N GLN A 18 -7.03 -3.53 -18.16
CA GLN A 18 -5.95 -3.67 -17.18
C GLN A 18 -6.47 -4.18 -15.84
N LYS A 19 -7.59 -3.64 -15.35
CA LYS A 19 -8.26 -4.15 -14.13
C LYS A 19 -8.66 -5.62 -14.28
N GLY A 20 -9.17 -6.02 -15.44
CA GLY A 20 -9.52 -7.41 -15.72
C GLY A 20 -8.30 -8.35 -15.66
N LYS A 21 -7.16 -7.94 -16.23
CA LYS A 21 -5.90 -8.70 -16.15
C LYS A 21 -5.41 -8.85 -14.71
N VAL A 22 -5.40 -7.75 -13.94
CA VAL A 22 -4.98 -7.76 -12.52
C VAL A 22 -5.91 -8.64 -11.68
N SER A 23 -7.23 -8.54 -11.91
CA SER A 23 -8.24 -9.36 -11.25
C SER A 23 -8.03 -10.86 -11.52
N SER A 24 -7.81 -11.24 -12.78
CA SER A 24 -7.54 -12.62 -13.17
C SER A 24 -6.25 -13.14 -12.53
N LEU A 25 -5.17 -12.33 -12.54
CA LEU A 25 -3.92 -12.69 -11.89
C LEU A 25 -4.10 -12.90 -10.38
N ALA A 26 -4.79 -11.99 -9.70
CA ALA A 26 -5.04 -12.10 -8.26
C ALA A 26 -5.85 -13.36 -7.91
N LEU A 27 -6.84 -13.71 -8.74
CA LEU A 27 -7.63 -14.93 -8.59
C LEU A 27 -6.77 -16.19 -8.75
N VAL A 28 -5.92 -16.24 -9.78
CA VAL A 28 -5.00 -17.36 -10.01
C VAL A 28 -4.03 -17.50 -8.84
N CYS A 29 -3.43 -16.41 -8.38
CA CYS A 29 -2.55 -16.40 -7.22
C CYS A 29 -3.27 -16.87 -5.95
N ALA A 30 -4.50 -16.42 -5.70
CA ALA A 30 -5.30 -16.86 -4.56
C ALA A 30 -5.55 -18.37 -4.59
N PHE A 31 -5.99 -18.91 -5.73
CA PHE A 31 -6.18 -20.36 -5.87
C PHE A 31 -4.87 -21.14 -5.74
N ALA A 32 -3.76 -20.63 -6.28
CA ALA A 32 -2.45 -21.24 -6.11
C ALA A 32 -2.00 -21.25 -4.63
N SER A 33 -2.25 -20.19 -3.88
CA SER A 33 -1.98 -20.12 -2.43
C SER A 33 -2.84 -21.11 -1.65
N ILE A 34 -4.13 -21.22 -1.97
CA ILE A 34 -5.04 -22.20 -1.34
C ILE A 34 -4.60 -23.64 -1.66
N ALA A 35 -4.26 -23.93 -2.92
CA ALA A 35 -3.76 -25.23 -3.33
C ALA A 35 -2.44 -25.58 -2.63
N SER A 36 -1.53 -24.61 -2.49
CA SER A 36 -0.27 -24.78 -1.76
C SER A 36 -0.50 -25.05 -0.27
N ALA A 37 -1.47 -24.37 0.35
CA ALA A 37 -1.86 -24.60 1.73
C ALA A 37 -2.44 -26.02 1.93
N ALA A 38 -3.29 -26.47 1.01
CA ALA A 38 -3.84 -27.82 1.02
C ALA A 38 -2.73 -28.87 0.83
N TRP A 39 -1.82 -28.65 -0.14
CA TRP A 39 -0.67 -29.51 -0.39
C TRP A 39 0.24 -29.61 0.85
N TYR A 40 0.52 -28.48 1.50
CA TYR A 40 1.34 -28.45 2.70
C TYR A 40 0.65 -29.14 3.89
N MET A 41 -0.68 -29.06 4.01
CA MET A 41 -1.42 -29.71 5.09
C MET A 41 -1.56 -31.23 4.89
N TRP A 42 -1.62 -31.68 3.64
CA TRP A 42 -1.96 -33.06 3.25
C TRP A 42 -1.20 -34.16 4.03
N PRO A 43 0.14 -34.08 4.23
CA PRO A 43 0.86 -35.13 4.95
C PRO A 43 0.43 -35.28 6.42
N ALA A 44 -0.01 -34.19 7.05
CA ALA A 44 -0.45 -34.21 8.45
C ALA A 44 -1.84 -34.82 8.64
N LEU A 45 -2.64 -34.89 7.59
CA LEU A 45 -3.96 -35.54 7.62
C LEU A 45 -3.85 -37.06 7.45
N ASN A 46 -2.83 -37.53 6.74
CA ASN A 46 -2.66 -38.95 6.41
C ASN A 46 -1.70 -39.69 7.37
N ASN A 47 -0.84 -38.96 8.09
CA ASN A 47 0.14 -39.54 8.99
C ASN A 47 -0.13 -39.08 10.43
N GLU A 48 -0.56 -39.99 11.30
CA GLU A 48 -0.79 -39.71 12.74
C GLU A 48 0.46 -39.22 13.48
N SER A 49 1.66 -39.50 12.94
CA SER A 49 2.94 -39.07 13.50
C SER A 49 3.26 -37.59 13.28
N ILE A 50 2.58 -36.92 12.35
CA ILE A 50 2.80 -35.50 12.06
C ILE A 50 1.75 -34.69 12.81
N ALA A 51 2.18 -33.97 13.85
CA ALA A 51 1.29 -33.11 14.61
C ALA A 51 0.68 -32.02 13.70
N ILE A 52 -0.62 -32.12 13.45
CA ILE A 52 -1.42 -31.17 12.66
C ILE A 52 -1.20 -29.73 13.15
N PHE A 53 -1.08 -29.55 14.47
CA PHE A 53 -0.90 -28.25 15.10
C PHE A 53 0.31 -27.48 14.58
N ASN A 54 1.42 -28.16 14.27
CA ASN A 54 2.65 -27.53 13.78
C ASN A 54 2.51 -26.97 12.36
N ARG A 55 1.49 -27.40 11.61
CA ARG A 55 1.24 -26.93 10.22
C ARG A 55 0.14 -25.87 10.14
N LEU A 56 -0.68 -25.70 11.18
CA LEU A 56 -1.78 -24.75 11.20
C LEU A 56 -1.32 -23.30 11.01
N GLY A 57 -0.18 -22.92 11.60
CA GLY A 57 0.37 -21.56 11.46
C GLY A 57 0.64 -21.18 9.99
N PRO A 58 1.53 -21.91 9.28
CA PRO A 58 1.82 -21.66 7.87
C PRO A 58 0.58 -21.76 6.96
N VAL A 59 -0.30 -22.73 7.19
CA VAL A 59 -1.55 -22.89 6.43
C VAL A 59 -2.47 -21.69 6.63
N GLY A 60 -2.69 -21.27 7.89
CA GLY A 60 -3.50 -20.10 8.21
C GLY A 60 -2.94 -18.82 7.59
N LEU A 61 -1.62 -18.67 7.56
CA LEU A 61 -0.96 -17.54 6.93
C LEU A 61 -1.17 -17.54 5.40
N LEU A 62 -1.01 -18.67 4.72
CA LEU A 62 -1.29 -18.79 3.29
C LEU A 62 -2.74 -18.47 2.93
N LEU A 63 -3.70 -18.96 3.73
CA LEU A 63 -5.12 -18.67 3.52
C LEU A 63 -5.43 -17.19 3.78
N ALA A 64 -4.87 -16.59 4.84
CA ALA A 64 -5.02 -15.16 5.10
C ALA A 64 -4.43 -14.30 3.97
N SER A 65 -3.24 -14.66 3.46
CA SER A 65 -2.62 -14.00 2.30
C SER A 65 -3.48 -14.13 1.04
N SER A 66 -4.11 -15.30 0.81
CA SER A 66 -5.04 -15.51 -0.30
C SER A 66 -6.25 -14.57 -0.26
N LEU A 67 -6.75 -14.23 0.92
CA LEU A 67 -7.86 -13.29 1.06
C LEU A 67 -7.42 -11.85 0.82
N LEU A 68 -6.21 -11.48 1.26
CA LEU A 68 -5.63 -10.16 1.03
C LEU A 68 -5.28 -9.91 -0.45
N LEU A 69 -5.01 -10.95 -1.23
CA LEU A 69 -4.79 -10.84 -2.68
C LEU A 69 -5.94 -10.17 -3.42
N GLN A 70 -7.19 -10.36 -2.96
CA GLN A 70 -8.37 -9.73 -3.57
C GLN A 70 -8.38 -8.21 -3.34
N ASP A 71 -7.86 -7.76 -2.19
CA ASP A 71 -7.79 -6.33 -1.85
C ASP A 71 -6.80 -5.56 -2.74
N PHE A 72 -5.87 -6.24 -3.41
CA PHE A 72 -4.92 -5.61 -4.35
C PHE A 72 -5.54 -5.25 -5.70
N VAL A 73 -6.67 -5.85 -6.08
CA VAL A 73 -7.28 -5.65 -7.41
C VAL A 73 -7.93 -4.27 -7.53
N GLU A 74 -8.65 -3.86 -6.49
CA GLU A 74 -9.29 -2.55 -6.42
C GLU A 74 -9.19 -2.01 -4.99
N PRO A 75 -8.06 -1.37 -4.65
CA PRO A 75 -7.79 -0.93 -3.29
C PRO A 75 -8.65 0.30 -2.95
N ASP A 76 -9.87 0.04 -2.48
CA ASP A 76 -10.73 1.01 -1.82
C ASP A 76 -10.14 1.47 -0.47
N ALA A 77 -10.79 2.42 0.21
CA ALA A 77 -10.30 2.92 1.49
C ALA A 77 -10.15 1.81 2.56
N ARG A 78 -11.02 0.79 2.55
CA ARG A 78 -11.00 -0.32 3.52
C ARG A 78 -9.89 -1.32 3.20
N ALA A 79 -9.73 -1.67 1.94
CA ALA A 79 -8.68 -2.54 1.40
C ALA A 79 -7.31 -1.94 1.65
N ARG A 80 -7.11 -0.64 1.40
CA ARG A 80 -5.86 0.07 1.77
C ARG A 80 -5.59 -0.02 3.25
N GLY A 81 -6.60 0.17 4.10
CA GLY A 81 -6.48 0.00 5.55
C GLY A 81 -6.04 -1.42 5.95
N ARG A 82 -6.68 -2.46 5.39
CA ARG A 82 -6.37 -3.88 5.64
C ARG A 82 -4.96 -4.25 5.17
N LEU A 83 -4.62 -3.91 3.94
CA LEU A 83 -3.31 -4.17 3.35
C LEU A 83 -2.20 -3.43 4.09
N GLY A 84 -2.43 -2.17 4.46
CA GLY A 84 -1.51 -1.38 5.25
C GLY A 84 -1.29 -1.97 6.64
N ALA A 85 -2.35 -2.42 7.31
CA ALA A 85 -2.28 -3.08 8.61
C ALA A 85 -1.52 -4.41 8.54
N ALA A 86 -1.85 -5.25 7.56
CA ALA A 86 -1.19 -6.53 7.33
C ALA A 86 0.29 -6.35 7.02
N GLY A 87 0.64 -5.38 6.17
CA GLY A 87 2.04 -5.02 5.87
C GLY A 87 2.79 -4.54 7.11
N SER A 88 2.18 -3.65 7.91
CA SER A 88 2.74 -3.12 9.16
C SER A 88 3.04 -4.22 10.17
N LEU A 89 2.10 -5.17 10.32
CA LEU A 89 2.21 -6.30 11.24
C LEU A 89 3.26 -7.30 10.77
N SER A 90 3.35 -7.56 9.46
CA SER A 90 4.13 -8.68 8.94
C SER A 90 5.60 -8.33 8.73
N TRP A 91 5.92 -7.09 8.33
CA TRP A 91 7.28 -6.75 7.90
C TRP A 91 8.37 -7.02 8.95
N PRO A 92 8.20 -6.72 10.27
CA PRO A 92 9.27 -6.96 11.24
C PRO A 92 9.48 -8.46 11.45
N ALA A 93 8.40 -9.24 11.55
CA ALA A 93 8.46 -10.68 11.72
C ALA A 93 9.12 -11.38 10.53
N ILE A 94 8.76 -10.99 9.30
CA ILE A 94 9.35 -11.54 8.08
C ILE A 94 10.85 -11.16 7.99
N ALA A 95 11.23 -9.93 8.38
CA ALA A 95 12.63 -9.53 8.41
C ALA A 95 13.45 -10.40 9.36
N ILE A 96 12.90 -10.74 10.54
CA ILE A 96 13.57 -11.63 11.49
C ILE A 96 13.80 -13.03 10.92
N LEU A 97 12.81 -13.59 10.21
CA LEU A 97 12.96 -14.89 9.54
C LEU A 97 14.05 -14.87 8.44
N GLY A 98 14.40 -13.70 7.91
CA GLY A 98 15.49 -13.54 6.94
C GLY A 98 16.89 -13.59 7.55
N ILE A 99 17.04 -13.47 8.88
CA ILE A 99 18.37 -13.32 9.50
C ILE A 99 19.23 -14.56 9.40
N ASP A 100 18.63 -15.75 9.30
CA ASP A 100 19.37 -17.01 9.15
C ASP A 100 20.15 -17.12 7.83
N ILE A 101 20.09 -16.10 6.97
CA ILE A 101 20.99 -15.92 5.82
C ILE A 101 22.49 -16.00 6.21
N PHE A 102 22.86 -15.63 7.43
CA PHE A 102 24.25 -15.70 7.91
C PHE A 102 24.69 -17.12 8.29
N ASN A 103 23.73 -17.98 8.59
CA ASN A 103 23.95 -19.34 9.08
C ASN A 103 23.77 -20.40 7.98
N THR A 104 23.12 -20.03 6.88
CA THR A 104 22.75 -20.93 5.79
C THR A 104 23.61 -20.72 4.55
N GLN A 105 23.78 -21.77 3.76
CA GLN A 105 24.56 -21.77 2.52
C GLN A 105 23.76 -22.43 1.40
N GLY A 106 24.02 -22.04 0.15
CA GLY A 106 23.36 -22.63 -1.02
C GLY A 106 21.95 -22.10 -1.26
N THR A 107 21.02 -22.97 -1.63
CA THR A 107 19.66 -22.57 -2.07
C THR A 107 18.81 -21.98 -0.96
N GLU A 108 19.05 -22.35 0.30
CA GLU A 108 18.34 -21.82 1.47
C GLU A 108 18.59 -20.32 1.67
N GLN A 109 19.80 -19.87 1.34
CA GLN A 109 20.21 -18.47 1.42
C GLN A 109 19.33 -17.56 0.54
N ILE A 110 18.90 -18.06 -0.63
CA ILE A 110 17.99 -17.35 -1.54
C ILE A 110 16.63 -17.15 -0.87
N GLY A 111 16.16 -18.13 -0.11
CA GLY A 111 14.91 -18.04 0.65
C GLY A 111 14.95 -16.93 1.69
N HIS A 112 16.04 -16.86 2.48
CA HIS A 112 16.22 -15.80 3.47
C HIS A 112 16.36 -14.41 2.83
N LEU A 113 17.05 -14.31 1.69
CA LEU A 113 17.11 -13.06 0.91
C LEU A 113 15.72 -12.62 0.43
N LEU A 114 14.90 -13.56 -0.05
CA LEU A 114 13.54 -13.28 -0.50
C LEU A 114 12.68 -12.77 0.67
N MET A 115 12.86 -13.28 1.89
CA MET A 115 12.17 -12.76 3.08
C MET A 115 12.48 -11.27 3.32
N PHE A 116 13.73 -10.82 3.15
CA PHE A 116 14.04 -9.39 3.23
C PHE A 116 13.34 -8.57 2.16
N VAL A 117 13.28 -9.07 0.93
CA VAL A 117 12.56 -8.39 -0.18
C VAL A 117 11.07 -8.26 0.14
N VAL A 118 10.44 -9.34 0.61
CA VAL A 118 9.04 -9.34 1.00
C VAL A 118 8.79 -8.40 2.18
N SER A 119 9.66 -8.42 3.19
CA SER A 119 9.59 -7.50 4.33
C SER A 119 9.67 -6.04 3.88
N ALA A 120 10.62 -5.70 3.01
CA ALA A 120 10.74 -4.36 2.46
C ALA A 120 9.48 -3.94 1.69
N ALA A 121 8.92 -4.82 0.84
CA ALA A 121 7.67 -4.56 0.15
C ALA A 121 6.50 -4.32 1.11
N CYS A 122 6.39 -5.09 2.19
CA CYS A 122 5.39 -4.88 3.24
C CYS A 122 5.57 -3.54 3.96
N LEU A 123 6.82 -3.16 4.28
CA LEU A 123 7.13 -1.88 4.90
C LEU A 123 6.71 -0.71 3.99
N PHE A 124 7.12 -0.71 2.73
CA PHE A 124 6.78 0.35 1.78
C PHE A 124 5.28 0.43 1.53
N THR A 125 4.62 -0.71 1.32
CA THR A 125 3.15 -0.76 1.12
C THR A 125 2.41 -0.23 2.34
N SER A 126 2.86 -0.57 3.56
CA SER A 126 2.24 -0.06 4.79
C SER A 126 2.38 1.45 4.94
N ARG A 127 3.52 1.99 4.53
CA ARG A 127 3.81 3.42 4.60
C ARG A 127 3.00 4.21 3.60
N GLU A 128 2.79 3.66 2.41
CA GLU A 128 1.99 4.28 1.36
C GLU A 128 0.49 4.24 1.69
N TYR A 129 -0.03 3.08 2.10
CA TYR A 129 -1.47 2.93 2.34
C TYR A 129 -1.97 3.55 3.65
N LEU A 130 -1.12 3.66 4.67
CA LEU A 130 -1.45 4.32 5.95
C LEU A 130 -0.77 5.69 6.09
N ARG A 131 -0.66 6.46 4.99
CA ARG A 131 -0.21 7.87 5.00
C ARG A 131 -1.40 8.83 5.15
N GLY A 132 -1.10 10.07 5.51
CA GLY A 132 -2.08 11.16 5.54
C GLY A 132 -2.48 11.50 6.97
N SER A 133 -3.59 10.93 7.44
CA SER A 133 -4.16 11.28 8.74
C SER A 133 -3.30 10.79 9.91
N LEU A 134 -3.34 11.54 11.01
CA LEU A 134 -2.69 11.16 12.26
C LEU A 134 -3.19 9.80 12.77
N ASP A 135 -4.49 9.52 12.62
CA ASP A 135 -5.08 8.24 13.01
C ASP A 135 -4.53 7.07 12.19
N ALA A 136 -4.33 7.26 10.87
CA ALA A 136 -3.71 6.24 10.02
C ALA A 136 -2.25 5.97 10.42
N GLN A 137 -1.50 7.03 10.74
CA GLN A 137 -0.11 6.90 11.21
C GLN A 137 -0.05 6.17 12.57
N ARG A 138 -0.88 6.55 13.53
CA ARG A 138 -0.96 5.88 14.84
C ARG A 138 -1.38 4.44 14.73
N PHE A 139 -2.37 4.15 13.88
CA PHE A 139 -2.80 2.79 13.60
C PHE A 139 -1.67 1.96 12.98
N ARG A 140 -0.91 2.51 12.02
CA ARG A 140 0.32 1.87 11.50
C ARG A 140 1.33 1.58 12.61
N GLY A 141 1.54 2.54 13.52
CA GLY A 141 2.41 2.37 14.68
C GLY A 141 1.98 1.22 15.59
N ILE A 142 0.69 1.14 15.92
CA ILE A 142 0.11 0.05 16.75
C ILE A 142 0.28 -1.31 16.06
N MET A 143 0.00 -1.40 14.76
CA MET A 143 0.16 -2.66 14.01
C MET A 143 1.62 -3.07 13.89
N THR A 144 2.53 -2.11 13.68
CA THR A 144 3.98 -2.35 13.64
C THR A 144 4.51 -2.80 15.00
N LEU A 145 3.96 -2.27 16.11
CA LEU A 145 4.26 -2.75 17.46
C LEU A 145 3.89 -4.24 17.61
N GLY A 146 2.72 -4.65 17.10
CA GLY A 146 2.35 -6.07 17.05
C GLY A 146 3.32 -6.91 16.21
N GLY A 147 3.82 -6.36 15.11
CA GLY A 147 4.83 -7.04 14.29
C GLY A 147 6.18 -7.18 15.00
N LEU A 148 6.55 -6.14 15.75
CA LEU A 148 7.75 -6.12 16.58
C LEU A 148 7.68 -7.18 17.69
N THR A 149 6.53 -7.35 18.35
CA THR A 149 6.37 -8.39 19.39
C THR A 149 6.47 -9.80 18.80
N ILE A 150 5.85 -10.05 17.64
CA ILE A 150 5.96 -11.33 16.93
C ILE A 150 7.41 -11.57 16.50
N GLY A 151 8.06 -10.59 15.86
CA GLY A 151 9.46 -10.70 15.46
C GLY A 151 10.41 -10.91 16.64
N GLY A 152 10.18 -10.22 17.75
CA GLY A 152 10.93 -10.41 19.00
C GLY A 152 10.77 -11.82 19.56
N ALA A 153 9.54 -12.36 19.56
CA ALA A 153 9.30 -13.73 20.00
C ALA A 153 10.01 -14.77 19.12
N ILE A 154 10.03 -14.57 17.80
CA ILE A 154 10.77 -15.43 16.85
C ILE A 154 12.28 -15.33 17.08
N LEU A 155 12.81 -14.12 17.25
CA LEU A 155 14.24 -13.92 17.48
C LEU A 155 14.70 -14.58 18.79
N LEU A 156 13.90 -14.48 19.86
CA LEU A 156 14.22 -15.11 21.14
C LEU A 156 14.07 -16.63 21.11
N SER A 157 13.10 -17.17 20.36
CA SER A 157 12.87 -18.62 20.30
C SER A 157 13.90 -19.35 19.42
N SER A 158 14.40 -18.70 18.38
CA SER A 158 15.39 -19.25 17.44
C SER A 158 16.79 -19.44 18.05
N ASN A 159 17.10 -18.79 19.19
CA ASN A 159 18.42 -18.82 19.84
C ASN A 159 19.58 -18.58 18.83
N PRO A 160 19.58 -17.44 18.12
CA PRO A 160 20.52 -17.20 17.02
C PRO A 160 21.95 -16.96 17.54
N GLU A 161 22.93 -17.24 16.68
CA GLU A 161 24.32 -16.85 16.92
C GLU A 161 24.49 -15.33 17.12
N GLN A 162 25.59 -14.91 17.73
CA GLN A 162 25.82 -13.52 18.12
C GLN A 162 25.64 -12.51 16.97
N ASN A 163 26.13 -12.82 15.77
CA ASN A 163 26.00 -11.92 14.61
C ASN A 163 24.54 -11.77 14.18
N SER A 164 23.82 -12.88 14.07
CA SER A 164 22.40 -12.92 13.76
C SER A 164 21.56 -12.22 14.83
N MET A 165 21.91 -12.38 16.11
CA MET A 165 21.28 -11.69 17.23
C MET A 165 21.43 -10.17 17.14
N ILE A 166 22.63 -9.67 16.80
CA ILE A 166 22.90 -8.24 16.64
C ILE A 166 22.06 -7.67 15.49
N VAL A 167 22.04 -8.35 14.34
CA VAL A 167 21.24 -7.90 13.18
C VAL A 167 19.75 -7.89 13.52
N GLY A 168 19.25 -8.91 14.23
CA GLY A 168 17.87 -8.96 14.70
C GLY A 168 17.52 -7.84 15.67
N ALA A 169 18.41 -7.55 16.62
CA ALA A 169 18.24 -6.42 17.53
C ALA A 169 18.22 -5.08 16.79
N LEU A 170 19.05 -4.90 15.77
CA LEU A 170 19.05 -3.69 14.92
C LEU A 170 17.75 -3.54 14.14
N ILE A 171 17.25 -4.62 13.52
CA ILE A 171 15.98 -4.63 12.79
C ILE A 171 14.82 -4.25 13.73
N LEU A 172 14.68 -4.92 14.88
CA LEU A 172 13.63 -4.62 15.85
C LEU A 172 13.79 -3.23 16.47
N GLY A 173 15.03 -2.79 16.73
CA GLY A 173 15.31 -1.45 17.22
C GLY A 173 14.87 -0.38 16.21
N SER A 174 15.16 -0.59 14.92
CA SER A 174 14.70 0.30 13.85
C SER A 174 13.16 0.31 13.73
N ALA A 175 12.52 -0.86 13.86
CA ALA A 175 11.07 -0.97 13.91
C ALA A 175 10.49 -0.19 15.10
N GLY A 176 11.14 -0.28 16.27
CA GLY A 176 10.78 0.46 17.47
C GLY A 176 10.87 1.97 17.29
N LEU A 177 11.92 2.48 16.65
CA LEU A 177 12.04 3.90 16.31
C LEU A 177 10.94 4.35 15.35
N LEU A 178 10.59 3.52 14.36
CA LEU A 178 9.49 3.78 13.43
C LEU A 178 8.13 3.81 14.15
N VAL A 179 7.89 2.91 15.11
CA VAL A 179 6.70 2.92 15.98
C VAL A 179 6.65 4.20 16.80
N MET A 180 7.75 4.59 17.43
CA MET A 180 7.82 5.83 18.21
C MET A 180 7.48 7.04 17.35
N LYS A 181 8.06 7.12 16.14
CA LYS A 181 7.73 8.18 15.18
C LYS A 181 6.26 8.16 14.78
N ASP A 182 5.69 7.00 14.51
CA ASP A 182 4.29 6.86 14.07
C ASP A 182 3.27 7.16 15.19
N LEU A 183 3.63 6.89 16.45
CA LEU A 183 2.73 7.06 17.60
C LEU A 183 2.79 8.46 18.21
N PHE A 184 4.01 9.03 18.30
CA PHE A 184 4.27 10.32 18.93
C PHE A 184 4.52 11.46 17.94
N GLY A 185 4.66 11.17 16.65
CA GLY A 185 4.77 12.19 15.61
C GLY A 185 3.54 13.10 15.54
N GLY A 186 3.76 14.39 15.32
CA GLY A 186 2.70 15.36 15.08
C GLY A 186 2.21 15.34 13.62
N ASP A 187 0.98 15.78 13.39
CA ASP A 187 0.45 16.05 12.05
C ASP A 187 0.99 17.41 11.55
N PHE A 188 2.27 17.44 11.16
CA PHE A 188 2.96 18.66 10.73
C PHE A 188 2.28 19.30 9.51
N ASP A 189 1.72 18.48 8.60
CA ASP A 189 1.11 18.95 7.36
C ASP A 189 -0.37 19.28 7.49
N ARG A 190 -0.95 19.23 8.71
CA ARG A 190 -2.38 19.52 8.92
C ARG A 190 -2.78 20.89 8.39
N ALA A 191 -1.92 21.88 8.63
CA ALA A 191 -2.15 23.24 8.18
C ALA A 191 -2.13 23.32 6.64
N GLU A 192 -1.17 22.62 6.02
CA GLU A 192 -1.04 22.58 4.56
C GLU A 192 -2.17 21.82 3.89
N ARG A 193 -2.59 20.65 4.40
CA ARG A 193 -3.79 19.94 3.91
C ARG A 193 -5.04 20.79 3.97
N LYS A 194 -5.20 21.55 5.06
CA LYS A 194 -6.34 22.48 5.20
C LYS A 194 -6.26 23.64 4.22
N ARG A 195 -5.05 24.15 3.97
CA ARG A 195 -4.81 25.15 2.94
C ARG A 195 -5.13 24.59 1.55
N PHE A 196 -4.62 23.40 1.23
CA PHE A 196 -4.85 22.69 -0.02
C PHE A 196 -6.35 22.51 -0.29
N GLY A 197 -7.11 21.99 0.69
CA GLY A 197 -8.55 21.82 0.55
C GLY A 197 -9.29 23.13 0.22
N ARG A 198 -8.92 24.24 0.87
CA ARG A 198 -9.50 25.56 0.55
C ARG A 198 -9.14 26.04 -0.86
N THR A 199 -7.93 25.75 -1.32
CA THR A 199 -7.46 26.16 -2.65
C THR A 199 -8.12 25.32 -3.74
N LEU A 200 -8.25 24.01 -3.53
CA LEU A 200 -9.01 23.10 -4.39
C LEU A 200 -10.47 23.54 -4.51
N ASP A 201 -11.17 23.75 -3.38
CA ASP A 201 -12.59 24.17 -3.38
C ASP A 201 -12.78 25.50 -4.14
N ALA A 202 -11.86 26.45 -3.97
CA ALA A 202 -11.90 27.73 -4.66
C ALA A 202 -11.70 27.58 -6.18
N LEU A 203 -10.78 26.71 -6.59
CA LEU A 203 -10.48 26.46 -8.01
C LEU A 203 -11.61 25.68 -8.69
N GLU A 204 -12.17 24.66 -8.03
CA GLU A 204 -13.34 23.92 -8.53
C GLU A 204 -14.55 24.85 -8.70
N THR A 205 -14.80 25.74 -7.73
CA THR A 205 -15.86 26.75 -7.83
C THR A 205 -15.63 27.70 -9.00
N ARG A 206 -14.38 28.13 -9.23
CA ARG A 206 -14.01 28.98 -10.39
C ARG A 206 -14.24 28.27 -11.72
N ILE A 207 -13.84 27.01 -11.85
CA ILE A 207 -14.06 26.20 -13.06
C ILE A 207 -15.56 26.07 -13.35
N LEU A 208 -16.37 25.74 -12.34
CA LEU A 208 -17.83 25.61 -12.49
C LEU A 208 -18.47 26.91 -12.99
N ASN A 209 -18.06 28.06 -12.43
CA ASN A 209 -18.57 29.37 -12.87
C ASN A 209 -18.17 29.70 -14.32
N LEU A 210 -16.95 29.38 -14.73
CA LEU A 210 -16.47 29.62 -16.10
C LEU A 210 -17.13 28.67 -17.11
N GLN A 211 -17.35 27.41 -16.75
CA GLN A 211 -18.12 26.46 -17.56
C GLN A 211 -19.58 26.91 -17.75
N ALA A 212 -20.20 27.48 -16.70
CA ALA A 212 -21.53 28.09 -16.81
C ALA A 212 -21.57 29.30 -17.75
N GLN A 213 -20.45 29.99 -17.94
CA GLN A 213 -20.30 31.09 -18.90
C GLN A 213 -19.95 30.61 -20.32
N GLY A 214 -19.77 29.31 -20.52
CA GLY A 214 -19.53 28.69 -21.84
C GLY A 214 -18.08 28.30 -22.13
N ALA A 215 -17.15 28.45 -21.18
CA ALA A 215 -15.76 28.03 -21.37
C ALA A 215 -15.59 26.50 -21.22
N SER A 216 -14.90 25.85 -22.17
CA SER A 216 -14.59 24.42 -22.09
C SER A 216 -13.32 24.16 -21.27
N LEU A 217 -13.47 23.82 -19.99
CA LEU A 217 -12.36 23.62 -19.04
C LEU A 217 -12.19 22.16 -18.58
N ASP A 218 -12.39 21.21 -19.49
CA ASP A 218 -12.38 19.77 -19.17
C ASP A 218 -11.01 19.28 -18.66
N GLN A 219 -9.92 19.83 -19.19
CA GLN A 219 -8.56 19.50 -18.77
C GLN A 219 -8.26 20.03 -17.36
N ALA A 220 -8.54 21.31 -17.08
CA ALA A 220 -8.45 21.88 -15.73
C ALA A 220 -9.31 21.13 -14.70
N SER A 221 -10.53 20.71 -15.07
CA SER A 221 -11.40 19.90 -14.20
C SER A 221 -10.77 18.52 -13.89
N SER A 222 -10.19 17.87 -14.91
CA SER A 222 -9.46 16.61 -14.72
C SER A 222 -8.22 16.78 -13.82
N LEU A 223 -7.51 17.90 -13.93
CA LEU A 223 -6.36 18.21 -13.08
C LEU A 223 -6.77 18.46 -11.63
N CYS A 224 -7.87 19.19 -11.36
CA CYS A 224 -8.41 19.35 -10.01
C CYS A 224 -8.79 18.01 -9.36
N ARG A 225 -9.41 17.11 -10.13
CA ARG A 225 -9.73 15.76 -9.65
C ARG A 225 -8.48 14.93 -9.34
N ASN A 226 -7.44 15.02 -10.16
CA ASN A 226 -6.16 14.37 -9.87
C ASN A 226 -5.49 14.98 -8.62
N ALA A 227 -5.53 16.31 -8.50
CA ALA A 227 -5.02 17.01 -7.33
C ALA A 227 -5.74 16.57 -6.05
N SER A 228 -7.06 16.38 -6.08
CA SER A 228 -7.83 15.95 -4.89
C SER A 228 -7.49 14.53 -4.45
N ASP A 229 -7.18 13.63 -5.40
CA ASP A 229 -6.77 12.26 -5.10
C ASP A 229 -5.41 12.17 -4.38
N VAL A 230 -4.50 13.11 -4.66
CA VAL A 230 -3.11 13.07 -4.16
C VAL A 230 -2.81 14.13 -3.09
N GLY A 231 -3.39 15.32 -3.19
CA GLY A 231 -3.04 16.51 -2.39
C GLY A 231 -3.36 16.42 -0.89
N TYR A 232 -4.30 15.57 -0.49
CA TYR A 232 -4.51 15.29 0.93
C TYR A 232 -3.43 14.38 1.54
N LYS A 233 -2.77 13.56 0.70
CA LYS A 233 -1.64 12.71 1.12
C LYS A 233 -0.31 13.46 1.03
N ASP A 234 -0.15 14.27 -0.02
CA ASP A 234 1.04 15.04 -0.34
C ASP A 234 0.65 16.46 -0.79
N PRO A 235 0.53 17.42 0.16
CA PRO A 235 0.08 18.77 -0.15
C PRO A 235 0.95 19.50 -1.16
N GLU A 236 2.27 19.31 -1.12
CA GLU A 236 3.23 19.95 -2.03
C GLU A 236 2.94 19.56 -3.48
N LEU A 237 2.83 18.24 -3.73
CA LEU A 237 2.47 17.74 -5.04
C LEU A 237 1.04 18.17 -5.43
N GLY A 238 0.09 18.15 -4.49
CA GLY A 238 -1.27 18.65 -4.72
C GLY A 238 -1.30 20.10 -5.19
N PHE A 239 -0.55 20.99 -4.53
CA PHE A 239 -0.42 22.39 -4.95
C PHE A 239 0.23 22.53 -6.32
N SER A 240 1.21 21.69 -6.67
CA SER A 240 1.82 21.72 -8.00
C SER A 240 0.81 21.39 -9.11
N ILE A 241 -0.11 20.45 -8.86
CA ILE A 241 -1.16 20.08 -9.82
C ILE A 241 -2.23 21.17 -9.90
N LEU A 242 -2.61 21.78 -8.77
CA LEU A 242 -3.52 22.92 -8.77
C LEU A 242 -2.96 24.12 -9.54
N ALA A 243 -1.65 24.37 -9.45
CA ALA A 243 -0.99 25.41 -10.25
C ALA A 243 -1.06 25.12 -11.75
N GLN A 244 -0.88 23.85 -12.17
CA GLN A 244 -1.05 23.44 -13.56
C GLN A 244 -2.51 23.61 -14.03
N ALA A 245 -3.48 23.29 -13.17
CA ALA A 245 -4.90 23.51 -13.48
C ALA A 245 -5.22 25.00 -13.64
N GLU A 246 -4.62 25.87 -12.82
CA GLU A 246 -4.78 27.31 -12.93
C GLU A 246 -4.16 27.88 -14.22
N GLU A 247 -2.95 27.44 -14.58
CA GLU A 247 -2.29 27.81 -15.83
C GLU A 247 -3.10 27.36 -17.07
N ASP A 248 -3.71 26.17 -17.02
CA ASP A 248 -4.57 25.65 -18.08
C ASP A 248 -5.86 26.49 -18.25
N ILE A 249 -6.45 26.95 -17.14
CA ILE A 249 -7.59 27.88 -17.17
C ILE A 249 -7.18 29.18 -17.84
N GLU A 250 -6.06 29.79 -17.42
CA GLU A 250 -5.59 31.06 -17.98
C GLU A 250 -5.29 30.95 -19.47
N ARG A 251 -4.62 29.87 -19.88
CA ARG A 251 -4.33 29.60 -21.29
C ARG A 251 -5.59 29.44 -22.13
N THR A 252 -6.57 28.71 -21.62
CA THR A 252 -7.83 28.47 -22.33
C THR A 252 -8.65 29.76 -22.45
N LEU A 253 -8.67 30.60 -21.42
CA LEU A 253 -9.33 31.90 -21.46
C LEU A 253 -8.65 32.86 -22.44
N ALA A 254 -7.31 32.91 -22.45
CA ALA A 254 -6.57 33.74 -23.39
C ALA A 254 -6.82 33.33 -24.85
N LEU A 255 -6.87 32.02 -25.14
CA LEU A 255 -7.22 31.52 -26.47
C LEU A 255 -8.66 31.84 -26.87
N ALA A 256 -9.59 31.89 -25.92
CA ALA A 256 -10.98 32.23 -26.17
C ALA A 256 -11.20 33.74 -26.40
N GLU A 257 -10.35 34.60 -25.85
CA GLU A 257 -10.39 36.06 -26.06
C GLU A 257 -9.78 36.48 -27.42
N ASP A 258 -8.85 35.68 -27.96
CA ASP A 258 -8.21 35.90 -29.26
C ASP A 258 -9.09 35.51 -30.48
N ILE A 259 -10.27 34.91 -30.27
CA ILE A 259 -11.20 34.43 -31.32
C ILE A 259 -12.42 35.36 -31.44
#